data_AF-A0A7S2I770-F1
#
_entry.id   AF-A0A7S2I770-F1
#
_cell.length_a   1.000
_cell.length_b   1.000
_cell.length_c   1.000
_cell.angle_alpha   90.00
_cell.angle_beta   90.00
_cell.angle_gamma   90.00
#
_symmetry.space_group_name_H-M   'P 1'
#
loop_
_entity.id
_entity.type
_entity.pdbx_description
1 polymer ?
#
loop_
_entity_poly.entity_id
_entity_poly.type
_entity_poly.pdbx_seq_one_letter_code
_entity_poly.pdbx_strand_id
1 'polypeptide(L)'
;RVVVFEAAQKSSPAGSSGSLSDEDMADGGASSTDDSVPSSPHTLYNFLVEFQSHEPEFDYLKSVQIEEKITSLRWCKGAMACKLLLTTNDKTIKLWKIYGKAIKTVSQMNIDQPTGLSASFP
;
A
#
# COMPACT_ATOMS: atom_id res chain seq x y z
N ARG A 1 -10.16 5.88 8.34
CA ARG A 1 -9.67 5.39 7.02
C ARG A 1 -8.31 4.73 7.14
N VAL A 2 -8.04 3.69 6.34
CA VAL A 2 -6.75 3.03 6.21
C VAL A 2 -6.35 3.04 4.74
N VAL A 3 -5.15 3.54 4.45
CA VAL A 3 -4.56 3.55 3.10
C VAL A 3 -3.33 2.67 3.11
N VAL A 4 -3.28 1.72 2.18
CA VAL A 4 -2.19 0.77 2.05
C VAL A 4 -1.42 1.07 0.78
N PHE A 5 -0.10 1.15 0.91
CA PHE A 5 0.84 1.25 -0.19
C PHE A 5 1.73 0.01 -0.25
N GLU A 6 2.13 -0.37 -1.46
CA GLU A 6 3.09 -1.43 -1.72
C GLU A 6 4.38 -0.83 -2.29
N ALA A 7 5.52 -1.20 -1.71
CA ALA A 7 6.82 -0.83 -2.25
C ALA A 7 7.05 -1.51 -3.61
N ALA A 8 7.39 -0.72 -4.63
CA ALA A 8 7.82 -1.23 -5.91
C ALA A 8 9.14 -1.99 -5.73
N GLN A 9 9.12 -3.31 -5.93
CA GLN A 9 10.36 -4.08 -5.93
C GLN A 9 11.16 -3.72 -7.19
N LYS A 10 12.37 -3.20 -7.00
CA LYS A 10 13.33 -3.10 -8.10
C LYS A 10 13.69 -4.52 -8.50
N SER A 11 13.29 -4.96 -9.69
CA SER A 11 13.78 -6.21 -10.27
C SER A 11 15.30 -6.12 -10.34
N SER A 12 16.01 -6.83 -9.44
CA SER A 12 17.45 -6.99 -9.58
C SER A 12 17.73 -7.66 -10.93
N PRO A 13 18.59 -7.08 -11.79
CA PRO A 13 19.06 -7.80 -12.95
C PRO A 13 19.92 -8.97 -12.47
N ALA A 14 19.53 -10.18 -12.85
CA ALA A 14 20.33 -11.37 -12.67
C ALA A 14 21.50 -11.37 -13.66
N GLY A 15 22.71 -11.57 -13.15
CA GLY A 15 23.83 -12.19 -13.87
C GLY A 15 24.82 -11.26 -14.59
N SER A 16 26.08 -11.30 -14.17
CA SER A 16 27.21 -11.54 -15.08
C SER A 16 28.44 -11.98 -14.28
N SER A 17 28.74 -13.28 -14.34
CA SER A 17 30.06 -13.83 -13.99
C SER A 17 31.06 -13.36 -15.05
N GLY A 18 32.00 -12.49 -14.67
CA GLY A 18 33.11 -12.06 -15.50
C GLY A 18 34.43 -12.49 -14.85
N SER A 19 35.12 -13.41 -15.51
CA SER A 19 36.51 -13.81 -15.25
C SER A 19 37.45 -12.66 -15.61
N LEU A 20 38.46 -12.39 -14.77
CA LEU A 20 39.54 -11.43 -15.06
C LEU A 20 40.88 -12.13 -14.89
N SER A 21 41.70 -12.05 -15.94
CA SER A 21 43.11 -12.44 -16.02
C SER A 21 44.02 -11.29 -15.57
N ASP A 22 45.12 -11.64 -14.90
CA ASP A 22 46.24 -10.79 -14.44
C ASP A 22 47.01 -10.10 -15.59
N GLU A 23 47.42 -8.82 -15.43
CA GLU A 23 48.70 -8.21 -15.91
C GLU A 23 49.03 -6.91 -15.11
N ASP A 24 50.33 -6.67 -14.88
CA ASP A 24 51.00 -5.74 -13.93
C ASP A 24 50.95 -4.21 -14.20
N MET A 25 51.20 -3.38 -13.16
CA MET A 25 52.30 -2.38 -13.01
C MET A 25 51.94 -1.17 -12.10
N ALA A 26 52.86 -0.79 -11.20
CA ALA A 26 52.73 0.30 -10.23
C ALA A 26 53.18 1.69 -10.76
N ASP A 27 52.54 2.78 -10.32
CA ASP A 27 53.14 4.03 -9.77
C ASP A 27 52.08 5.16 -9.57
N GLY A 28 52.26 5.99 -8.54
CA GLY A 28 51.93 7.43 -8.60
C GLY A 28 50.53 7.95 -8.20
N GLY A 29 50.44 8.56 -7.00
CA GLY A 29 49.98 9.95 -6.85
C GLY A 29 48.48 10.33 -6.81
N ALA A 30 48.09 10.89 -5.66
CA ALA A 30 47.14 12.01 -5.45
C ALA A 30 45.60 11.79 -5.46
N SER A 31 45.02 12.05 -4.28
CA SER A 31 43.87 12.93 -4.02
C SER A 31 42.63 12.85 -4.93
N SER A 32 41.57 12.22 -4.42
CA SER A 32 40.23 12.82 -4.43
C SER A 32 39.37 12.15 -3.38
N THR A 33 38.81 12.95 -2.48
CA THR A 33 37.70 12.61 -1.58
C THR A 33 36.55 12.00 -2.38
N ASP A 34 36.40 10.68 -2.30
CA ASP A 34 35.18 9.99 -2.71
C ASP A 34 34.15 10.15 -1.60
N ASP A 35 33.49 11.31 -1.55
CA ASP A 35 32.20 11.46 -0.87
C ASP A 35 31.14 10.76 -1.73
N SER A 36 31.23 9.43 -1.83
CA SER A 36 30.15 8.60 -2.32
C SER A 36 29.05 8.56 -1.27
N VAL A 37 28.29 9.66 -1.18
CA VAL A 37 26.98 9.67 -0.51
C VAL A 37 26.18 8.54 -1.15
N PRO A 38 25.83 7.46 -0.42
CA PRO A 38 24.94 6.46 -0.96
C PRO A 38 23.60 7.16 -1.16
N SER A 39 23.29 7.51 -2.42
CA SER A 39 21.97 7.95 -2.84
C SER A 39 21.00 6.85 -2.42
N SER A 40 20.39 7.01 -1.25
CA SER A 40 19.42 6.08 -0.69
C SER A 40 18.42 5.72 -1.79
N PRO A 41 18.21 4.43 -2.10
CA PRO A 41 17.29 4.05 -3.15
C PRO A 41 15.92 4.60 -2.77
N HIS A 42 15.43 5.54 -3.57
CA HIS A 42 14.10 6.10 -3.40
C HIS A 42 13.10 4.99 -3.75
N THR A 43 12.70 4.21 -2.75
CA THR A 43 11.69 3.17 -2.89
C THR A 43 10.38 3.85 -3.27
N LEU A 44 9.94 3.64 -4.51
CA LEU A 44 8.66 4.13 -4.98
C LEU A 44 7.55 3.28 -4.37
N TYR A 45 6.52 3.93 -3.83
CA TYR A 45 5.37 3.27 -3.23
C TYR A 45 4.16 3.41 -4.14
N ASN A 46 3.55 2.29 -4.52
CA ASN A 46 2.33 2.24 -5.31
C ASN A 46 1.12 2.13 -4.39
N PHE A 47 0.05 2.87 -4.70
CA PHE A 47 -1.22 2.73 -4.01
C PHE A 47 -1.79 1.32 -4.22
N LEU A 48 -2.21 0.66 -3.14
CA LEU A 48 -2.80 -0.68 -3.19
C LEU A 48 -4.31 -0.63 -2.94
N VAL A 49 -4.72 -0.10 -1.79
CA VAL A 49 -6.14 -0.03 -1.40
C VAL A 49 -6.36 1.04 -0.33
N GLU A 50 -7.53 1.67 -0.38
CA GLU A 50 -8.08 2.48 0.71
C GLU A 50 -9.41 1.90 1.16
N PHE A 51 -9.63 1.82 2.46
CA PHE A 51 -10.91 1.41 3.02
C PHE A 51 -11.19 2.11 4.36
N GLN A 52 -12.48 2.25 4.69
CA GLN A 52 -12.92 2.70 6.00
C GLN A 52 -12.98 1.51 6.94
N SER A 53 -12.13 1.52 7.98
CA SER A 53 -12.05 0.38 8.92
C SER A 53 -13.11 0.45 10.02
N HIS A 54 -13.24 1.60 10.70
CA HIS A 54 -14.19 1.81 11.80
C HIS A 54 -15.13 2.96 11.45
N GLU A 55 -16.35 2.94 11.96
CA GLU A 55 -17.29 4.05 11.88
C GLU A 55 -17.54 4.57 13.30
N PRO A 56 -17.99 5.83 13.46
CA PRO A 56 -18.38 6.34 14.76
C PRO A 56 -19.63 5.59 15.24
N GLU A 57 -19.58 5.06 16.45
CA GLU A 57 -20.67 4.28 17.06
C GLU A 57 -21.01 4.85 18.45
N PHE A 58 -22.20 4.55 18.96
CA PHE A 58 -22.61 4.93 20.31
C PHE A 58 -23.00 3.70 21.11
N ASP A 59 -22.38 3.51 22.28
CA ASP A 59 -22.76 2.48 23.25
C ASP A 59 -23.93 3.00 24.10
N TYR A 60 -25.13 2.49 23.83
CA TYR A 60 -26.36 2.90 24.52
C TYR A 60 -26.43 2.45 25.99
N LEU A 61 -25.74 1.36 26.36
CA LEU A 61 -25.77 0.84 27.73
C LEU A 61 -24.82 1.62 28.62
N LYS A 62 -23.65 1.97 28.09
CA LYS A 62 -22.65 2.74 28.83
C LYS A 62 -22.75 4.25 28.59
N SER A 63 -23.60 4.67 27.65
CA SER A 63 -23.72 6.06 27.19
C SER A 63 -22.35 6.65 26.79
N VAL A 64 -21.55 5.85 26.08
CA VAL A 64 -20.20 6.23 25.65
C VAL A 64 -20.15 6.33 24.14
N GLN A 65 -19.56 7.40 23.63
CA GLN A 65 -19.22 7.53 22.22
C GLN A 65 -18.00 6.67 21.91
N ILE A 66 -18.13 5.84 20.88
CA ILE A 66 -17.04 5.05 20.32
C ILE A 66 -16.55 5.81 19.09
N GLU A 67 -15.33 6.33 19.17
CA GLU A 67 -14.71 7.03 18.05
C GLU A 67 -14.40 6.07 16.90
N GLU A 68 -14.33 6.55 15.67
CA GLU A 68 -13.83 5.76 14.52
C GLU A 68 -12.29 5.60 14.51
N LYS A 69 -11.63 6.08 15.57
CA LYS A 69 -10.18 6.16 15.67
C LYS A 69 -9.55 4.77 15.71
N ILE A 70 -8.51 4.59 14.91
CA ILE A 70 -7.73 3.35 14.91
C ILE A 70 -6.60 3.52 15.91
N THR A 71 -6.65 2.77 17.01
CA THR A 71 -5.66 2.81 18.09
C THR A 71 -4.40 2.03 17.73
N SER A 72 -4.53 0.92 16.98
CA SER A 72 -3.36 0.18 16.50
C SER A 72 -3.60 -0.53 15.18
N LEU A 73 -2.53 -0.69 14.42
CA LEU A 73 -2.47 -1.42 13.16
C LEU A 73 -1.33 -2.44 13.22
N ARG A 74 -1.59 -3.68 12.79
CA ARG A 74 -0.57 -4.74 12.74
C ARG A 74 -0.74 -5.62 11.52
N TRP A 75 0.34 -5.77 10.75
CA TRP A 75 0.43 -6.79 9.71
C TRP A 75 0.57 -8.17 10.33
N CYS A 76 -0.26 -9.11 9.88
CA CYS A 76 -0.14 -10.52 10.23
C CYS A 76 0.61 -11.25 9.12
N LYS A 77 1.60 -12.07 9.50
CA LYS A 77 2.27 -12.98 8.57
C LYS A 77 1.29 -14.08 8.18
N GLY A 78 0.76 -14.03 6.96
CA GLY A 78 -0.05 -15.09 6.38
C GLY A 78 0.81 -16.08 5.61
N ALA A 79 0.43 -17.36 5.62
CA ALA A 79 1.01 -18.38 4.74
C ALA A 79 0.47 -18.30 3.30
N MET A 80 -0.48 -17.40 3.03
CA MET A 80 -1.21 -17.28 1.77
C MET A 80 -0.77 -16.05 0.99
N ALA A 81 -1.06 -16.01 -0.32
CA ALA A 81 -0.78 -14.88 -1.22
C ALA A 81 -1.62 -13.61 -0.95
N CYS A 82 -2.15 -13.43 0.26
CA CYS A 82 -2.94 -12.28 0.69
C CYS A 82 -2.29 -11.60 1.91
N LYS A 83 -2.41 -10.27 1.99
CA LYS A 83 -1.93 -9.50 3.14
C LYS A 83 -3.03 -9.42 4.18
N LEU A 84 -2.72 -9.78 5.42
CA LEU A 84 -3.66 -9.72 6.55
C LEU A 84 -3.32 -8.51 7.43
N LEU A 85 -4.30 -7.64 7.66
CA LEU A 85 -4.12 -6.43 8.45
C LEU A 85 -5.10 -6.42 9.62
N LEU A 86 -4.58 -6.42 10.84
CA LEU A 86 -5.36 -6.17 12.04
C LEU A 86 -5.48 -4.67 12.27
N THR A 87 -6.70 -4.21 12.48
CA THR A 87 -7.01 -2.87 12.94
C THR A 87 -7.76 -2.96 14.25
N THR A 88 -7.34 -2.21 15.24
CA THR A 88 -7.99 -2.15 16.55
C THR A 88 -8.47 -0.76 16.87
N ASN A 89 -9.60 -0.71 17.55
CA ASN A 89 -10.16 0.45 18.23
C ASN A 89 -10.42 0.03 19.70
N ASP A 90 -10.96 0.93 20.51
CA ASP A 90 -11.16 0.75 21.95
C ASP A 90 -12.23 -0.31 22.27
N LYS A 91 -13.07 -0.67 21.30
CA LYS A 91 -14.16 -1.66 21.46
C LYS A 91 -14.04 -2.86 20.54
N THR A 92 -13.40 -2.72 19.38
CA THR A 92 -13.44 -3.72 18.32
C THR A 92 -12.07 -3.99 17.74
N ILE A 93 -11.85 -5.26 17.38
CA ILE A 93 -10.71 -5.69 16.59
C ILE A 93 -11.27 -6.21 15.27
N LYS A 94 -10.80 -5.65 14.15
CA LYS A 94 -11.18 -6.08 12.79
C LYS A 94 -9.96 -6.65 12.09
N LEU A 95 -10.13 -7.81 11.46
CA LEU A 95 -9.12 -8.43 10.60
C LEU A 95 -9.51 -8.24 9.13
N TRP A 96 -8.65 -7.56 8.37
CA TRP A 96 -8.83 -7.29 6.96
C TRP A 96 -8.00 -8.26 6.13
N LYS A 97 -8.65 -8.88 5.13
CA LYS A 97 -7.99 -9.70 4.12
C LYS A 97 -7.84 -8.90 2.84
N ILE A 98 -6.61 -8.49 2.56
CA ILE A 98 -6.26 -7.66 1.40
C ILE A 98 -5.68 -8.56 0.31
N TYR A 99 -6.33 -8.57 -0.85
CA TYR A 99 -5.83 -9.26 -2.04
C TYR A 99 -5.32 -8.24 -3.04
N GLY A 100 -4.14 -8.49 -3.61
CA GLY A 100 -3.68 -7.75 -4.78
C GLY A 100 -4.53 -8.15 -5.98
N LYS A 101 -5.49 -7.30 -6.37
CA LYS A 101 -6.21 -7.47 -7.63
C LYS A 101 -5.62 -6.48 -8.62
N ALA A 102 -5.21 -6.94 -9.80
CA ALA A 102 -4.91 -6.05 -10.91
C ALA A 102 -6.19 -5.29 -11.25
N ILE A 103 -6.27 -4.02 -10.86
CA ILE A 103 -7.43 -3.16 -11.12
C ILE A 103 -7.43 -2.88 -12.62
N LYS A 104 -8.29 -3.59 -13.38
CA LYS A 104 -8.78 -3.07 -14.66
C LYS A 104 -9.76 -1.96 -14.29
N THR A 105 -9.41 -0.71 -14.60
CA THR A 105 -10.21 0.49 -14.37
C THR A 105 -11.70 0.22 -14.69
N VAL A 106 -12.57 0.22 -13.68
CA VAL A 106 -14.02 0.22 -13.90
C VAL A 106 -14.47 1.68 -13.83
N SER A 107 -14.34 2.38 -14.96
CA SER A 107 -15.03 3.64 -15.19
C SER A 107 -16.45 3.33 -15.64
N GLN A 108 -17.34 3.02 -14.70
CA GLN A 108 -18.77 3.02 -14.98
C GLN A 108 -19.49 3.62 -13.77
N MET A 109 -19.61 4.96 -13.80
CA MET A 109 -20.52 5.67 -12.91
C MET A 109 -21.93 5.32 -13.35
N ASN A 110 -22.71 4.67 -12.49
CA ASN A 110 -24.12 4.45 -12.73
C ASN A 110 -24.87 5.78 -12.49
N ILE A 111 -24.93 6.62 -13.53
CA ILE A 111 -25.88 7.72 -13.57
C ILE A 111 -27.18 7.10 -14.08
N ASP A 112 -28.04 6.68 -13.15
CA ASP A 112 -29.42 6.36 -13.50
C ASP A 112 -30.05 7.65 -14.05
N GLN A 113 -30.31 7.68 -15.35
CA GLN A 113 -31.12 8.74 -15.95
C GLN A 113 -32.48 8.73 -15.25
N PRO A 114 -32.95 9.84 -14.65
CA PRO A 114 -34.35 9.95 -14.33
C PRO A 114 -35.09 10.05 -15.66
N THR A 115 -35.58 8.91 -16.16
CA THR A 115 -36.51 8.88 -17.28
C THR A 115 -37.75 9.65 -16.84
N GLY A 116 -37.86 10.87 -17.34
CA GLY A 116 -38.99 11.75 -17.10
C GLY A 116 -40.28 11.02 -17.40
N LEU A 117 -41.10 10.83 -16.37
CA LEU A 117 -42.47 10.36 -16.48
C LEU A 117 -43.27 11.42 -17.25
N SER A 118 -43.26 11.32 -18.57
CA SER A 118 -44.25 11.94 -19.45
C SER A 118 -45.55 11.14 -19.30
N ALA A 119 -46.33 11.46 -18.28
CA ALA A 119 -47.70 10.99 -18.14
C ALA A 119 -48.58 11.72 -19.17
N SER A 120 -49.00 11.02 -20.22
CA SER A 120 -50.12 11.41 -21.07
C SER A 120 -51.29 10.50 -20.71
N PHE A 121 -52.29 11.04 -20.02
CA PHE A 121 -53.57 10.36 -19.80
C PHE A 121 -54.49 10.59 -21.01
N PRO A 122 -55.24 9.56 -21.47
CA PRO A 122 -56.43 9.75 -22.28
C PRO A 122 -57.61 10.26 -21.45
#